data_AF-A0A550GPC7-F1
#
_entry.id   AF-A0A550GPC7-F1
#
_cell.length_a   1.000
_cell.length_b   1.000
_cell.length_c   1.000
_cell.angle_alpha   90.00
_cell.angle_beta   90.00
_cell.angle_gamma   90.00
#
_symmetry.space_group_name_H-M   'P 1'
#
loop_
_entity.id
_entity.type
_entity.pdbx_description
1 polymer ?
#
loop_
_entity_poly.entity_id
_entity_poly.type
_entity_poly.pdbx_seq_one_letter_code
_entity_poly.pdbx_strand_id
1 'polypeptide(L)'
;MLLYYVSRRSRWSPQSTVIAGALVSIPLFIGVSSLLYLDVIHWPLPYREGSVWMFHTLITGIDKADVPVYLVVAMFLLYPAWHALGYVFAMRQDVGAFMLHTVTYHDVKSRRKRAPTEVAVRRGPSPRQITREAVEALGGMGRFVKEGDRVLIKPNICGGNPRIEGSFTSHEVVEELVRMVREVGADPLVADADMIWTQFEPVAEEQGWTEWTHRMNVPLVNLTKTGRVLFHFGKESATGIVPVSRELVDADVIISVPTMKTHLLTSITIGMKNMYGTFPQRNKAMYHRFGIEGVICDVNRAFTPNLTVIDGTVGGDAWGPLSCTPVYAQTVIASNDVVAADAVACQIMGYDPQDIVHLKRAHEDGLGDAGYAYDLSDLPYGHPKDGNWTKPDPAVSAFYESLIEYFLLLPG
;
A
#
# COMPACT_ATOMS: atom_id res chain seq x y z
N MET A 1 -16.88 20.07 -8.15
CA MET A 1 -15.77 19.19 -8.58
C MET A 1 -14.46 19.93 -8.76
N LEU A 2 -14.34 20.93 -9.64
CA LEU A 2 -13.08 21.68 -9.83
C LEU A 2 -12.49 22.24 -8.52
N LEU A 3 -13.33 22.85 -7.68
CA LEU A 3 -12.95 23.37 -6.36
C LEU A 3 -12.29 22.31 -5.47
N TYR A 4 -12.77 21.06 -5.51
CA TYR A 4 -12.18 19.96 -4.75
C TYR A 4 -10.76 19.67 -5.21
N TYR A 5 -10.56 19.46 -6.52
CA TYR A 5 -9.23 19.17 -7.07
C TYR A 5 -8.25 20.33 -6.88
N VAL A 6 -8.71 21.58 -7.00
CA VAL A 6 -7.89 22.77 -6.72
C VAL A 6 -7.55 22.86 -5.22
N SER A 7 -8.54 22.67 -4.34
CA SER A 7 -8.30 22.67 -2.88
C SER A 7 -7.29 21.61 -2.45
N ARG A 8 -7.36 20.41 -3.05
CA ARG A 8 -6.44 19.30 -2.79
C ARG A 8 -5.05 19.60 -3.33
N ARG A 9 -4.96 20.11 -4.58
CA ARG A 9 -3.70 20.49 -5.24
C ARG A 9 -2.97 21.59 -4.49
N SER A 10 -3.70 22.57 -3.97
CA SER A 10 -3.13 23.75 -3.30
C SER A 10 -3.10 23.63 -1.78
N ARG A 11 -3.41 22.45 -1.21
CA ARG A 11 -3.41 22.16 0.24
C ARG A 11 -4.20 23.18 1.06
N TRP A 12 -5.35 23.59 0.55
CA TRP A 12 -6.19 24.54 1.26
C TRP A 12 -6.71 23.94 2.57
N SER A 13 -6.73 24.75 3.62
CA SER A 13 -7.42 24.37 4.85
C SER A 13 -8.92 24.16 4.58
N PRO A 14 -9.64 23.40 5.43
CA PRO A 14 -11.09 23.26 5.32
C PRO A 14 -11.80 24.63 5.28
N GLN A 15 -11.33 25.57 6.11
CA GLN A 15 -11.86 26.93 6.17
C GLN A 15 -11.61 27.69 4.85
N SER A 16 -10.39 27.62 4.30
CA SER A 16 -10.04 28.25 3.03
C SER A 16 -10.88 27.70 1.87
N THR A 17 -11.16 26.40 1.90
CA THR A 17 -11.98 25.73 0.87
C THR A 17 -13.44 26.16 0.94
N VAL A 18 -14.00 26.28 2.16
CA VAL A 18 -15.36 26.79 2.37
C VAL A 18 -15.46 28.25 1.94
N ILE A 19 -14.49 29.08 2.29
CA ILE A 19 -14.46 30.50 1.90
C ILE A 19 -14.38 30.62 0.37
N ALA A 20 -13.47 29.89 -0.28
CA ALA A 20 -13.36 29.91 -1.73
C ALA A 20 -14.64 29.37 -2.42
N GLY A 21 -15.25 28.32 -1.86
CA GLY A 21 -16.52 27.80 -2.34
C GLY A 21 -17.65 28.83 -2.22
N ALA A 22 -17.72 29.56 -1.11
CA ALA A 22 -18.67 30.65 -0.92
C ALA A 22 -18.42 31.83 -1.87
N LEU A 23 -17.16 32.19 -2.08
CA LEU A 23 -16.72 33.24 -3.03
C LEU A 23 -16.97 32.89 -4.51
N VAL A 24 -17.08 31.61 -4.85
CA VAL A 24 -17.52 31.18 -6.18
C VAL A 24 -19.05 31.11 -6.23
N SER A 25 -19.70 30.54 -5.21
CA SER A 25 -21.16 30.32 -5.25
C SER A 25 -21.96 31.63 -5.19
N ILE A 26 -21.57 32.55 -4.30
CA ILE A 26 -22.38 33.72 -3.94
C ILE A 26 -22.20 34.86 -4.97
N PRO A 27 -20.99 35.36 -5.27
CA PRO A 27 -20.80 36.45 -6.23
C PRO A 27 -20.94 36.00 -7.68
N LEU A 28 -20.36 34.85 -8.06
CA LEU A 28 -20.31 34.42 -9.46
C LEU A 28 -21.63 33.77 -9.90
N PHE A 29 -22.16 32.80 -9.15
CA PHE A 29 -23.39 32.12 -9.57
C PHE A 29 -24.65 32.87 -9.16
N ILE A 30 -24.84 33.16 -7.87
CA ILE A 30 -26.04 33.88 -7.42
C ILE A 30 -26.03 35.32 -7.93
N GLY A 31 -24.90 36.02 -7.88
CA GLY A 31 -24.79 37.40 -8.37
C GLY A 31 -25.07 37.53 -9.87
N VAL A 32 -24.37 36.78 -10.72
CA VAL A 32 -24.60 36.84 -12.19
C VAL A 32 -26.01 36.37 -12.55
N SER A 33 -26.51 35.31 -11.91
CA SER A 33 -27.90 34.84 -12.14
C SER A 33 -28.93 35.89 -11.70
N SER A 34 -28.66 36.65 -10.63
CA SER A 34 -29.52 37.75 -10.22
C SER A 34 -29.50 38.90 -11.22
N LEU A 35 -28.32 39.25 -11.76
CA LEU A 35 -28.19 40.29 -12.79
C LEU A 35 -28.87 39.91 -14.10
N LEU A 36 -28.78 38.64 -14.50
CA LEU A 36 -29.51 38.11 -15.66
C LEU A 36 -31.03 38.11 -15.40
N TYR A 37 -31.47 37.63 -14.23
CA TYR A 37 -32.89 37.59 -13.88
C TYR A 37 -33.52 38.99 -13.83
N LEU A 38 -32.77 39.98 -13.35
CA LEU A 38 -33.19 41.38 -13.31
C LEU A 38 -33.02 42.12 -14.64
N ASP A 39 -32.52 41.45 -15.69
CA ASP A 39 -32.23 42.04 -17.01
C ASP A 39 -31.25 43.23 -16.95
N VAL A 40 -30.38 43.25 -15.93
CA VAL A 40 -29.29 44.24 -15.80
C VAL A 40 -28.17 43.91 -16.78
N ILE A 41 -27.96 42.62 -17.05
CA ILE A 41 -27.05 42.11 -18.07
C ILE A 41 -27.78 41.15 -19.00
N HIS A 42 -27.36 41.13 -20.26
CA HIS A 42 -27.91 40.26 -21.30
C HIS A 42 -27.01 39.06 -21.56
N TRP A 43 -27.59 37.97 -22.03
CA TRP A 43 -26.80 36.82 -22.47
C TRP A 43 -26.17 37.12 -23.84
N PRO A 44 -24.85 36.95 -24.00
CA PRO A 44 -24.15 37.46 -25.17
C PRO A 44 -24.28 36.58 -26.43
N LEU A 45 -24.49 35.26 -26.30
CA LEU A 45 -24.48 34.34 -27.46
C LEU A 45 -25.34 33.08 -27.28
N PRO A 46 -26.46 32.93 -28.03
CA PRO A 46 -27.07 33.95 -28.89
C PRO A 46 -27.56 35.15 -28.06
N TYR A 47 -27.55 36.36 -28.63
CA TYR A 47 -28.03 37.54 -27.89
C TYR A 47 -29.46 37.36 -27.39
N ARG A 48 -29.66 37.50 -26.08
CA ARG A 48 -30.96 37.38 -25.42
C ARG A 48 -31.02 38.29 -24.19
N GLU A 49 -32.23 38.79 -23.89
CA GLU A 49 -32.52 39.37 -22.58
C GLU A 49 -32.20 38.34 -21.49
N GLY A 50 -31.74 38.82 -20.33
CA GLY A 50 -31.16 37.97 -19.30
C GLY A 50 -32.18 36.96 -18.76
N SER A 51 -33.40 37.43 -18.49
CA SER A 51 -34.50 36.62 -17.98
C SER A 51 -35.02 35.62 -19.02
N VAL A 52 -35.14 36.04 -20.29
CA VAL A 52 -35.49 35.17 -21.43
C VAL A 52 -34.48 34.03 -21.59
N TRP A 53 -33.19 34.32 -21.39
CA TRP A 53 -32.15 33.29 -21.39
C TRP A 53 -32.29 32.34 -20.19
N MET A 54 -32.48 32.88 -18.99
CA MET A 54 -32.51 32.09 -17.76
C MET A 54 -33.67 31.08 -17.69
N PHE A 55 -34.86 31.49 -18.15
CA PHE A 55 -36.01 30.58 -18.17
C PHE A 55 -36.06 29.73 -19.44
N HIS A 56 -35.11 29.92 -20.36
CA HIS A 56 -35.11 29.30 -21.68
C HIS A 56 -36.47 29.47 -22.38
N THR A 57 -37.06 30.67 -22.27
CA THR A 57 -38.46 30.95 -22.63
C THR A 57 -38.84 30.50 -24.04
N LEU A 58 -37.92 30.60 -25.00
CA LEU A 58 -38.15 30.15 -26.38
C LEU A 58 -38.32 28.64 -26.54
N ILE A 59 -37.85 27.87 -25.56
CA ILE A 59 -37.93 26.40 -25.51
C ILE A 59 -39.06 25.98 -24.57
N THR A 60 -39.14 26.62 -23.40
CA THR A 60 -40.04 26.23 -22.31
C THR A 60 -41.42 26.88 -22.43
N GLY A 61 -41.52 28.02 -23.12
CA GLY A 61 -42.71 28.88 -23.13
C GLY A 61 -42.96 29.60 -21.80
N ILE A 62 -42.00 29.56 -20.86
CA ILE A 62 -42.13 30.15 -19.52
C ILE A 62 -41.45 31.50 -19.50
N ASP A 63 -42.20 32.55 -19.21
CA ASP A 63 -41.71 33.90 -19.01
C ASP A 63 -41.42 34.20 -17.54
N LYS A 64 -40.62 35.24 -17.30
CA LYS A 64 -40.32 35.74 -15.95
C LYS A 64 -41.59 36.03 -15.13
N ALA A 65 -42.65 36.49 -15.77
CA ALA A 65 -43.93 36.79 -15.13
C ALA A 65 -44.67 35.53 -14.63
N ASP A 66 -44.37 34.37 -15.21
CA ASP A 66 -45.03 33.10 -14.87
C ASP A 66 -44.44 32.46 -13.61
N VAL A 67 -43.26 32.92 -13.18
CA VAL A 67 -42.52 32.32 -12.05
C VAL A 67 -42.52 33.26 -10.85
N PRO A 68 -43.17 32.87 -9.73
CA PRO A 68 -43.10 33.63 -8.50
C PRO A 68 -41.66 33.87 -8.02
N VAL A 69 -41.37 35.12 -7.64
CA VAL A 69 -40.03 35.56 -7.22
C VAL A 69 -39.45 34.68 -6.10
N TYR A 70 -40.27 34.20 -5.17
CA TYR A 70 -39.81 33.34 -4.07
C TYR A 70 -39.26 31.98 -4.57
N LEU A 71 -39.77 31.44 -5.68
CA LEU A 71 -39.22 30.23 -6.29
C LEU A 71 -37.86 30.49 -6.92
N VAL A 72 -37.69 31.65 -7.56
CA VAL A 72 -36.39 32.07 -8.12
C VAL A 72 -35.35 32.21 -7.01
N VAL A 73 -35.72 32.87 -5.90
CA VAL A 73 -34.85 32.98 -4.72
C VAL A 73 -34.52 31.61 -4.15
N ALA A 74 -35.51 30.72 -4.02
CA ALA A 74 -35.28 29.35 -3.54
C ALA A 74 -34.31 28.58 -4.46
N MET A 75 -34.47 28.68 -5.78
CA MET A 75 -33.56 28.08 -6.75
C MET A 75 -32.14 28.61 -6.64
N PHE A 76 -31.96 29.92 -6.42
CA PHE A 76 -30.63 30.50 -6.23
C PHE A 76 -29.96 30.01 -4.95
N LEU A 77 -30.74 29.85 -3.87
CA LEU A 77 -30.26 29.28 -2.61
C LEU A 77 -29.88 27.79 -2.71
N LEU A 78 -30.28 27.10 -3.78
CA LEU A 78 -29.82 25.72 -4.05
C LEU A 78 -28.41 25.67 -4.67
N TYR A 79 -27.87 26.75 -5.24
CA TYR A 79 -26.53 26.73 -5.86
C TYR A 79 -25.41 26.33 -4.87
N PRO A 80 -25.33 26.89 -3.65
CA PRO A 80 -24.35 26.44 -2.67
C PRO A 80 -24.50 24.96 -2.32
N ALA A 81 -25.74 24.46 -2.22
CA ALA A 81 -26.00 23.04 -1.98
C ALA A 81 -25.52 22.17 -3.16
N TRP A 82 -25.73 22.59 -4.40
CA TRP A 82 -25.28 21.87 -5.59
C TRP A 82 -23.76 21.86 -5.73
N HIS A 83 -23.10 22.96 -5.39
CA HIS A 83 -21.64 23.02 -5.34
C HIS A 83 -21.06 22.18 -4.21
N ALA A 84 -21.68 22.16 -3.02
CA ALA A 84 -21.31 21.26 -1.94
C ALA A 84 -21.48 19.80 -2.35
N LEU A 85 -22.59 19.43 -2.99
CA LEU A 85 -22.82 18.09 -3.53
C LEU A 85 -21.78 17.73 -4.59
N GLY A 86 -21.47 18.63 -5.52
CA GLY A 86 -20.41 18.43 -6.51
C GLY A 86 -19.00 18.40 -5.92
N TYR A 87 -18.76 18.99 -4.75
CA TYR A 87 -17.50 18.86 -4.00
C TYR A 87 -17.43 17.48 -3.34
N VAL A 88 -18.49 17.09 -2.63
CA VAL A 88 -18.62 15.76 -1.99
C VAL A 88 -18.53 14.64 -3.01
N PHE A 89 -19.14 14.80 -4.19
CA PHE A 89 -19.07 13.81 -5.27
C PHE A 89 -17.65 13.64 -5.81
N ALA A 90 -16.91 14.73 -6.06
CA ALA A 90 -15.51 14.65 -6.49
C ALA A 90 -14.61 14.03 -5.41
N MET A 91 -14.79 14.44 -4.15
CA MET A 91 -14.12 13.83 -3.00
C MET A 91 -14.37 12.32 -2.94
N ARG A 92 -15.62 11.91 -3.16
CA ARG A 92 -16.00 10.50 -3.12
C ARG A 92 -15.48 9.69 -4.31
N GLN A 93 -15.40 10.26 -5.51
CA GLN A 93 -14.77 9.59 -6.65
C GLN A 93 -13.27 9.38 -6.44
N ASP A 94 -12.59 10.38 -5.89
CA ASP A 94 -11.15 10.34 -5.64
C ASP A 94 -10.76 9.34 -4.52
N VAL A 95 -11.66 9.10 -3.56
CA VAL A 95 -11.49 8.11 -2.49
C VAL A 95 -12.08 6.73 -2.86
N GLY A 96 -12.77 6.61 -4.00
CA GLY A 96 -13.48 5.36 -4.38
C GLY A 96 -14.63 5.01 -3.41
N ALA A 97 -15.18 6.02 -2.74
CA ALA A 97 -16.06 5.88 -1.58
C ALA A 97 -17.53 6.12 -1.95
N PHE A 98 -18.16 5.10 -2.51
CA PHE A 98 -19.57 4.86 -2.22
C PHE A 98 -19.61 3.69 -1.22
N MET A 99 -20.00 3.96 0.03
CA MET A 99 -20.24 2.94 1.07
C MET A 99 -19.05 2.06 1.52
N LEU A 100 -17.81 2.58 1.56
CA LEU A 100 -16.73 1.84 2.21
C LEU A 100 -16.87 1.92 3.74
N HIS A 101 -17.13 0.78 4.36
CA HIS A 101 -17.12 0.63 5.82
C HIS A 101 -15.70 0.91 6.35
N THR A 102 -15.62 1.65 7.45
CA THR A 102 -14.35 1.88 8.15
C THR A 102 -14.13 0.78 9.17
N VAL A 103 -13.02 0.07 9.03
CA VAL A 103 -12.57 -0.99 9.93
C VAL A 103 -11.33 -0.53 10.72
N THR A 104 -10.99 -1.31 11.74
CA THR A 104 -9.89 -1.07 12.67
C THR A 104 -9.11 -2.36 12.91
N TYR A 105 -8.09 -2.29 13.76
CA TYR A 105 -7.34 -3.46 14.23
C TYR A 105 -8.17 -4.55 14.91
N HIS A 106 -9.43 -4.27 15.30
CA HIS A 106 -10.32 -5.27 15.90
C HIS A 106 -11.01 -6.15 14.85
N ASP A 107 -11.05 -5.69 13.60
CA ASP A 107 -11.71 -6.40 12.50
C ASP A 107 -10.75 -7.32 11.74
N VAL A 108 -9.44 -7.22 11.99
CA VAL A 108 -8.40 -8.03 11.33
C VAL A 108 -8.39 -9.44 11.91
N LYS A 109 -8.79 -10.44 11.12
CA LYS A 109 -8.93 -11.83 11.58
C LYS A 109 -7.59 -12.52 11.87
N SER A 110 -6.55 -12.21 11.10
CA SER A 110 -5.21 -12.76 11.26
C SER A 110 -4.50 -12.31 12.54
N ARG A 111 -5.06 -11.33 13.25
CA ARG A 111 -4.47 -10.80 14.47
C ARG A 111 -4.44 -11.85 15.58
N ARG A 112 -3.26 -12.07 16.16
CA ARG A 112 -3.03 -12.98 17.28
C ARG A 112 -2.29 -12.26 18.41
N LYS A 113 -2.33 -12.83 19.61
CA LYS A 113 -1.46 -12.41 20.70
C LYS A 113 -0.02 -12.79 20.35
N ARG A 114 0.93 -11.89 20.59
CA ARG A 114 2.36 -12.14 20.39
C ARG A 114 2.80 -13.36 21.22
N ALA A 115 3.40 -14.34 20.57
CA ALA A 115 4.06 -15.47 21.18
C ALA A 115 5.55 -15.15 21.43
N PRO A 116 6.30 -15.95 22.20
CA PRO A 116 7.75 -15.84 22.26
C PRO A 116 8.35 -15.87 20.85
N THR A 117 9.33 -15.00 20.61
CA THR A 117 10.02 -14.88 19.33
C THR A 117 10.83 -16.16 19.06
N GLU A 118 10.62 -16.75 17.89
CA GLU A 118 11.34 -17.92 17.41
C GLU A 118 11.76 -17.72 15.96
N VAL A 119 13.04 -17.96 15.68
CA VAL A 119 13.64 -17.80 14.36
C VAL A 119 14.36 -19.10 13.97
N ALA A 120 14.18 -19.52 12.73
CA ALA A 120 14.89 -20.64 12.14
C ALA A 120 15.55 -20.20 10.84
N VAL A 121 16.84 -20.50 10.69
CA VAL A 121 17.60 -20.26 9.47
C VAL A 121 18.03 -21.59 8.88
N ARG A 122 17.82 -21.79 7.58
CA ARG A 122 18.26 -22.98 6.85
C ARG A 122 19.01 -22.58 5.60
N ARG A 123 20.08 -23.31 5.31
CA ARG A 123 20.93 -23.06 4.14
C ARG A 123 21.20 -24.36 3.39
N GLY A 124 21.02 -24.31 2.08
CA GLY A 124 21.11 -25.48 1.22
C GLY A 124 20.76 -25.21 -0.23
N PRO A 125 21.12 -26.11 -1.16
CA PRO A 125 20.94 -25.90 -2.59
C PRO A 125 19.50 -26.07 -3.08
N SER A 126 18.60 -26.63 -2.27
CA SER A 126 17.20 -26.86 -2.63
C SER A 126 16.27 -25.88 -1.89
N PRO A 127 15.75 -24.83 -2.55
CA PRO A 127 14.82 -23.86 -1.97
C PRO A 127 13.64 -24.51 -1.24
N ARG A 128 13.02 -25.53 -1.86
CA ARG A 128 11.87 -26.24 -1.31
C ARG A 128 12.23 -26.95 -0.01
N GLN A 129 13.33 -27.72 -0.01
CA GLN A 129 13.76 -28.46 1.17
C GLN A 129 14.04 -27.51 2.35
N ILE A 130 14.85 -26.48 2.12
CA ILE A 130 15.24 -25.56 3.20
C ILE A 130 14.06 -24.71 3.69
N THR A 131 13.07 -24.43 2.83
CA THR A 131 11.82 -23.77 3.22
C THR A 131 11.03 -24.65 4.19
N ARG A 132 10.82 -25.92 3.85
CA ARG A 132 10.12 -26.86 4.73
C ARG A 132 10.87 -27.02 6.05
N GLU A 133 12.17 -27.28 6.02
CA GLU A 133 12.98 -27.46 7.23
C GLU A 133 12.96 -26.24 8.14
N ALA A 134 12.93 -25.02 7.59
CA ALA A 134 12.87 -23.79 8.37
C ALA A 134 11.52 -23.66 9.09
N VAL A 135 10.41 -23.99 8.42
CA VAL A 135 9.07 -23.96 9.03
C VAL A 135 8.88 -25.10 10.04
N GLU A 136 9.37 -26.31 9.75
CA GLU A 136 9.34 -27.44 10.69
C GLU A 136 10.13 -27.16 11.97
N ALA A 137 11.25 -26.43 11.87
CA ALA A 137 12.02 -25.99 13.04
C ALA A 137 11.24 -25.06 13.99
N LEU A 138 10.19 -24.39 13.48
CA LEU A 138 9.27 -23.59 14.28
C LEU A 138 8.07 -24.40 14.79
N GLY A 139 8.07 -25.72 14.65
CA GLY A 139 6.97 -26.61 15.02
C GLY A 139 5.96 -26.91 13.91
N GLY A 140 6.33 -26.63 12.65
CA GLY A 140 5.54 -27.00 11.46
C GLY A 140 4.42 -26.03 11.11
N MET A 141 3.85 -26.17 9.91
CA MET A 141 2.82 -25.26 9.40
C MET A 141 1.53 -25.27 10.24
N GLY A 142 1.16 -26.42 10.81
CA GLY A 142 -0.02 -26.59 11.65
C GLY A 142 -0.01 -25.76 12.94
N ARG A 143 1.14 -25.19 13.32
CA ARG A 143 1.23 -24.20 14.41
C ARG A 143 0.61 -22.86 14.05
N PHE A 144 0.71 -22.46 12.78
CA PHE A 144 0.30 -21.15 12.27
C PHE A 144 -1.05 -21.18 11.58
N VAL A 145 -1.36 -22.30 10.93
CA VAL A 145 -2.52 -22.50 10.07
C VAL A 145 -3.38 -23.64 10.61
N LYS A 146 -4.70 -23.50 10.50
CA LYS A 146 -5.69 -24.53 10.85
C LYS A 146 -6.49 -24.95 9.63
N GLU A 147 -7.10 -26.13 9.69
CA GLU A 147 -8.02 -26.61 8.65
C GLU A 147 -9.10 -25.56 8.35
N GLY A 148 -9.32 -25.28 7.06
CA GLY A 148 -10.28 -24.28 6.59
C GLY A 148 -9.85 -22.81 6.74
N ASP A 149 -8.68 -22.52 7.31
CA ASP A 149 -8.18 -21.14 7.36
C ASP A 149 -7.93 -20.63 5.93
N ARG A 150 -8.29 -19.37 5.71
CA ARG A 150 -7.91 -18.65 4.50
C ARG A 150 -6.54 -18.00 4.68
N VAL A 151 -5.54 -18.50 3.95
CA VAL A 151 -4.14 -18.12 4.11
C VAL A 151 -3.69 -17.19 2.98
N LEU A 152 -3.44 -15.92 3.31
CA LEU A 152 -2.86 -14.95 2.39
C LEU A 152 -1.33 -15.07 2.41
N ILE A 153 -0.75 -15.50 1.30
CA ILE A 153 0.70 -15.56 1.10
C ILE A 153 1.11 -14.33 0.29
N LYS A 154 1.96 -13.49 0.88
CA LYS A 154 2.43 -12.21 0.32
C LYS A 154 3.89 -12.31 -0.12
N PRO A 155 4.18 -12.80 -1.34
CA PRO A 155 5.53 -12.71 -1.91
C PRO A 155 5.90 -11.26 -2.28
N ASN A 156 7.17 -11.02 -2.61
CA ASN A 156 7.60 -9.82 -3.32
C ASN A 156 7.46 -10.05 -4.84
N ILE A 157 6.33 -9.68 -5.45
CA ILE A 157 6.13 -9.68 -6.91
C ILE A 157 6.42 -8.28 -7.48
N CYS A 158 5.71 -7.29 -6.96
CA CYS A 158 5.88 -5.89 -7.33
C CYS A 158 7.08 -5.27 -6.59
N GLY A 159 7.74 -4.30 -7.21
CA GLY A 159 8.96 -3.69 -6.68
C GLY A 159 10.23 -4.51 -6.91
N GLY A 160 10.17 -5.57 -7.73
CA GLY A 160 11.32 -6.25 -8.31
C GLY A 160 11.43 -5.99 -9.82
N ASN A 161 12.59 -6.26 -10.40
CA ASN A 161 12.81 -6.23 -11.84
C ASN A 161 12.70 -7.67 -12.38
N PRO A 162 11.71 -8.02 -13.20
CA PRO A 162 11.52 -9.39 -13.71
C PRO A 162 12.76 -9.99 -14.39
N ARG A 163 13.68 -9.14 -14.87
CA ARG A 163 14.91 -9.54 -15.57
C ARG A 163 16.10 -9.76 -14.65
N ILE A 164 15.94 -9.52 -13.34
CA ILE A 164 17.00 -9.64 -12.34
C ILE A 164 16.53 -10.58 -11.24
N GLU A 165 17.13 -11.76 -11.20
CA GLU A 165 16.92 -12.73 -10.12
C GLU A 165 17.32 -12.14 -8.76
N GLY A 166 16.63 -12.54 -7.69
CA GLY A 166 16.83 -11.97 -6.36
C GLY A 166 16.28 -10.56 -6.17
N SER A 167 15.63 -9.98 -7.18
CA SER A 167 14.82 -8.77 -7.02
C SER A 167 13.35 -9.05 -6.67
N PHE A 168 12.89 -10.29 -6.88
CA PHE A 168 11.55 -10.81 -6.58
C PHE A 168 11.65 -12.21 -5.98
N THR A 169 10.57 -12.70 -5.37
CA THR A 169 10.57 -13.97 -4.62
C THR A 169 10.63 -15.17 -5.56
N SER A 170 11.35 -16.22 -5.19
CA SER A 170 11.36 -17.50 -5.91
C SER A 170 10.01 -18.21 -5.80
N HIS A 171 9.49 -18.72 -6.93
CA HIS A 171 8.28 -19.55 -6.92
C HIS A 171 8.46 -20.82 -6.09
N GLU A 172 9.69 -21.35 -5.99
CA GLU A 172 9.93 -22.61 -5.27
C GLU A 172 9.68 -22.49 -3.77
N VAL A 173 10.05 -21.35 -3.18
CA VAL A 173 9.78 -21.06 -1.76
C VAL A 173 8.26 -20.97 -1.54
N VAL A 174 7.56 -20.21 -2.39
CA VAL A 174 6.10 -20.06 -2.29
C VAL A 174 5.38 -21.36 -2.59
N GLU A 175 5.88 -22.17 -3.53
CA GLU A 175 5.33 -23.48 -3.86
C GLU A 175 5.38 -24.43 -2.68
N GLU A 176 6.50 -24.46 -1.96
CA GLU A 176 6.59 -25.29 -0.77
C GLU A 176 5.62 -24.81 0.32
N LEU A 177 5.51 -23.50 0.55
CA LEU A 177 4.55 -22.95 1.51
C LEU A 177 3.10 -23.27 1.13
N VAL A 178 2.73 -23.15 -0.15
CA VAL A 178 1.39 -23.53 -0.65
C VAL A 178 1.11 -25.01 -0.39
N ARG A 179 2.10 -25.89 -0.59
CA ARG A 179 1.96 -27.33 -0.29
C ARG A 179 1.76 -27.58 1.19
N MET A 180 2.59 -26.97 2.04
CA MET A 180 2.49 -27.11 3.50
C MET A 180 1.14 -26.59 4.03
N VAL A 181 0.62 -25.49 3.48
CA VAL A 181 -0.71 -24.97 3.84
C VAL A 181 -1.82 -25.96 3.46
N ARG A 182 -1.75 -26.54 2.24
CA ARG A 182 -2.72 -27.53 1.77
C ARG A 182 -2.66 -28.85 2.54
N GLU A 183 -1.48 -29.27 2.98
CA GLU A 183 -1.28 -30.45 3.84
C GLU A 183 -2.01 -30.33 5.18
N VAL A 184 -2.21 -29.11 5.69
CA VAL A 184 -3.03 -28.81 6.88
C VAL A 184 -4.55 -28.81 6.57
N GLY A 185 -4.94 -28.75 5.30
CA GLY A 185 -6.34 -28.62 4.88
C GLY A 185 -6.86 -27.18 4.84
N ALA A 186 -5.96 -26.21 4.65
CA ALA A 186 -6.28 -24.79 4.54
C ALA A 186 -6.21 -24.29 3.09
N ASP A 187 -6.74 -23.09 2.85
CA ASP A 187 -6.90 -22.51 1.51
C ASP A 187 -5.87 -21.38 1.26
N PRO A 188 -4.77 -21.64 0.51
CA PRO A 188 -3.79 -20.62 0.19
C PRO A 188 -4.28 -19.72 -0.96
N LEU A 189 -3.92 -18.44 -0.87
CA LEU A 189 -3.97 -17.50 -1.99
C LEU A 189 -2.67 -16.70 -2.04
N VAL A 190 -2.20 -16.39 -3.24
CA VAL A 190 -0.99 -15.58 -3.47
C VAL A 190 -1.41 -14.18 -3.87
N ALA A 191 -0.93 -13.16 -3.16
CA ALA A 191 -1.35 -11.78 -3.40
C ALA A 191 -0.22 -10.78 -3.31
N ASP A 192 -0.28 -9.74 -4.15
CA ASP A 192 0.53 -8.52 -4.06
C ASP A 192 -0.29 -7.35 -4.62
N ALA A 193 0.21 -6.12 -4.56
CA ALA A 193 -0.48 -4.93 -5.07
C ALA A 193 0.40 -4.10 -5.99
N ASP A 194 -0.22 -3.39 -6.93
CA ASP A 194 0.48 -2.52 -7.88
C ASP A 194 1.49 -1.59 -7.23
N MET A 195 2.61 -1.37 -7.91
CA MET A 195 3.59 -0.33 -7.59
C MET A 195 3.75 0.59 -8.79
N ILE A 196 4.11 1.86 -8.55
CA ILE A 196 4.19 2.91 -9.58
C ILE A 196 5.02 2.48 -10.82
N TRP A 197 6.17 1.84 -10.59
CA TRP A 197 7.09 1.40 -11.63
C TRP A 197 6.86 -0.04 -12.10
N THR A 198 6.13 -0.84 -11.33
CA THR A 198 5.96 -2.28 -11.52
C THR A 198 4.50 -2.65 -11.21
N GLN A 199 3.65 -2.48 -12.22
CA GLN A 199 2.25 -2.91 -12.15
C GLN A 199 2.17 -4.43 -12.05
N PHE A 200 1.22 -4.93 -11.28
CA PHE A 200 1.11 -6.33 -10.88
C PHE A 200 0.98 -7.26 -12.07
N GLU A 201 0.02 -7.06 -12.97
CA GLU A 201 -0.22 -8.04 -14.04
C GLU A 201 0.99 -8.22 -14.98
N PRO A 202 1.60 -7.15 -15.54
CA PRO A 202 2.74 -7.32 -16.43
C PRO A 202 3.94 -8.00 -15.75
N VAL A 203 4.26 -7.62 -14.50
CA VAL A 203 5.42 -8.20 -13.81
C VAL A 203 5.15 -9.62 -13.33
N ALA A 204 3.92 -9.92 -12.92
CA ALA A 204 3.53 -11.28 -12.55
C ALA A 204 3.60 -12.23 -13.75
N GLU A 205 3.23 -11.76 -14.94
CA GLU A 205 3.36 -12.52 -16.19
C GLU A 205 4.83 -12.73 -16.58
N GLU A 206 5.64 -11.66 -16.62
CA GLU A 206 7.07 -11.74 -17.01
C GLU A 206 7.89 -12.57 -16.02
N GLN A 207 7.54 -12.54 -14.73
CA GLN A 207 8.15 -13.39 -13.71
C GLN A 207 7.58 -14.83 -13.69
N GLY A 208 6.55 -15.16 -14.48
CA GLY A 208 5.98 -16.51 -14.54
C GLY A 208 5.02 -16.89 -13.40
N TRP A 209 4.61 -15.94 -12.55
CA TRP A 209 3.61 -16.19 -11.49
C TRP A 209 2.26 -16.60 -12.06
N THR A 210 1.84 -16.00 -13.17
CA THR A 210 0.54 -16.32 -13.81
C THR A 210 0.49 -17.77 -14.27
N GLU A 211 1.55 -18.24 -14.95
CA GLU A 211 1.64 -19.64 -15.39
C GLU A 211 1.74 -20.60 -14.21
N TRP A 212 2.61 -20.28 -13.24
CA TRP A 212 2.83 -21.10 -12.05
C TRP A 212 1.55 -21.26 -11.23
N THR A 213 0.83 -20.17 -10.95
CA THR A 213 -0.42 -20.21 -10.18
C THR A 213 -1.54 -20.99 -10.87
N HIS A 214 -1.65 -20.86 -12.19
CA HIS A 214 -2.59 -21.66 -12.99
C HIS A 214 -2.26 -23.15 -12.90
N ARG A 215 -0.99 -23.54 -13.06
CA ARG A 215 -0.54 -24.93 -12.91
C ARG A 215 -0.79 -25.50 -11.52
N MET A 216 -0.56 -24.69 -10.48
CA MET A 216 -0.75 -25.08 -9.09
C MET A 216 -2.21 -25.00 -8.61
N ASN A 217 -3.12 -24.49 -9.45
CA ASN A 217 -4.51 -24.19 -9.11
C ASN A 217 -4.62 -23.36 -7.80
N VAL A 218 -3.84 -22.29 -7.68
CA VAL A 218 -3.85 -21.38 -6.53
C VAL A 218 -4.24 -19.97 -7.00
N PRO A 219 -5.12 -19.23 -6.29
CA PRO A 219 -5.49 -17.88 -6.71
C PRO A 219 -4.29 -16.93 -6.71
N LEU A 220 -4.14 -16.16 -7.80
CA LEU A 220 -3.22 -15.02 -7.91
C LEU A 220 -4.01 -13.72 -7.87
N VAL A 221 -3.84 -12.92 -6.83
CA VAL A 221 -4.70 -11.78 -6.52
C VAL A 221 -3.93 -10.46 -6.53
N ASN A 222 -4.34 -9.54 -7.41
CA ASN A 222 -3.92 -8.15 -7.34
C ASN A 222 -4.78 -7.40 -6.31
N LEU A 223 -4.22 -7.11 -5.14
CA LEU A 223 -4.90 -6.39 -4.06
C LEU A 223 -5.42 -5.01 -4.49
N THR A 224 -4.81 -4.36 -5.49
CA THR A 224 -5.31 -3.11 -6.08
C THR A 224 -6.70 -3.28 -6.70
N LYS A 225 -7.03 -4.46 -7.23
CA LYS A 225 -8.31 -4.73 -7.93
C LYS A 225 -9.37 -5.41 -7.05
N THR A 226 -9.04 -5.68 -5.79
CA THR A 226 -9.96 -6.32 -4.83
C THR A 226 -10.98 -5.34 -4.25
N GLY A 227 -12.00 -5.88 -3.58
CA GLY A 227 -12.87 -5.08 -2.73
C GLY A 227 -12.06 -4.36 -1.64
N ARG A 228 -12.33 -3.08 -1.43
CA ARG A 228 -11.60 -2.24 -0.47
C ARG A 228 -12.45 -1.93 0.75
N VAL A 229 -11.81 -1.55 1.84
CA VAL A 229 -12.42 -0.96 3.04
C VAL A 229 -11.52 0.18 3.52
N LEU A 230 -12.07 1.16 4.24
CA LEU A 230 -11.23 2.17 4.89
C LEU A 230 -10.66 1.57 6.17
N PHE A 231 -9.35 1.63 6.38
CA PHE A 231 -8.72 1.17 7.61
C PHE A 231 -8.24 2.35 8.43
N HIS A 232 -8.60 2.39 9.70
CA HIS A 232 -8.12 3.39 10.64
C HIS A 232 -6.92 2.85 11.42
N PHE A 233 -5.73 3.35 11.10
CA PHE A 233 -4.47 3.00 11.76
C PHE A 233 -4.30 3.64 13.15
N GLY A 234 -5.34 4.28 13.68
CA GLY A 234 -5.32 4.96 14.97
C GLY A 234 -4.87 6.42 14.86
N LYS A 235 -5.21 7.20 15.90
CA LYS A 235 -5.09 8.66 15.87
C LYS A 235 -3.65 9.18 15.79
N GLU A 236 -2.70 8.42 16.32
CA GLU A 236 -1.27 8.77 16.38
C GLU A 236 -0.45 8.13 15.25
N SER A 237 -1.10 7.42 14.33
CA SER A 237 -0.45 6.79 13.19
C SER A 237 0.04 7.83 12.18
N ALA A 238 1.15 7.52 11.51
CA ALA A 238 1.60 8.30 10.37
C ALA A 238 0.63 8.17 9.18
N THR A 239 -0.03 7.02 9.06
CA THR A 239 -0.86 6.65 7.92
C THR A 239 -2.29 7.21 7.99
N GLY A 240 -2.87 7.35 9.18
CA GLY A 240 -4.23 7.86 9.39
C GLY A 240 -5.32 6.88 8.94
N ILE A 241 -6.23 7.34 8.07
CA ILE A 241 -7.32 6.52 7.51
C ILE A 241 -7.14 6.41 6.01
N VAL A 242 -6.85 5.20 5.51
CA VAL A 242 -6.60 4.94 4.09
C VAL A 242 -7.28 3.64 3.66
N PRO A 243 -7.61 3.46 2.37
CA PRO A 243 -8.21 2.22 1.93
C PRO A 243 -7.19 1.08 1.91
N VAL A 244 -7.62 -0.10 2.31
CA VAL A 244 -6.88 -1.37 2.27
C VAL A 244 -7.72 -2.42 1.55
N SER A 245 -7.08 -3.51 1.13
CA SER A 245 -7.80 -4.65 0.57
C SER A 245 -8.58 -5.39 1.66
N ARG A 246 -9.83 -5.76 1.35
CA ARG A 246 -10.63 -6.64 2.20
C ARG A 246 -9.99 -8.02 2.34
N GLU A 247 -9.24 -8.48 1.34
CA GLU A 247 -8.51 -9.76 1.40
C GLU A 247 -7.51 -9.80 2.56
N LEU A 248 -6.92 -8.65 2.89
CA LEU A 248 -5.96 -8.54 3.99
C LEU A 248 -6.66 -8.52 5.37
N VAL A 249 -7.85 -7.94 5.45
CA VAL A 249 -8.65 -7.87 6.68
C VAL A 249 -9.29 -9.22 7.01
N ASP A 250 -9.79 -9.90 5.98
CA ASP A 250 -10.58 -11.13 6.10
C ASP A 250 -9.72 -12.41 6.08
N ALA A 251 -8.41 -12.31 5.83
CA ALA A 251 -7.49 -13.45 5.92
C ALA A 251 -7.35 -13.94 7.36
N ASP A 252 -7.49 -15.24 7.58
CA ASP A 252 -7.33 -15.87 8.90
C ASP A 252 -5.85 -16.01 9.28
N VAL A 253 -4.98 -16.11 8.27
CA VAL A 253 -3.52 -16.17 8.41
C VAL A 253 -2.85 -15.35 7.30
N ILE A 254 -1.83 -14.58 7.65
CA ILE A 254 -0.96 -13.86 6.72
C ILE A 254 0.46 -14.45 6.81
N ILE A 255 0.99 -14.92 5.69
CA ILE A 255 2.38 -15.36 5.55
C ILE A 255 3.12 -14.37 4.63
N SER A 256 4.10 -13.65 5.16
CA SER A 256 4.93 -12.72 4.38
C SER A 256 6.14 -13.46 3.82
N VAL A 257 6.39 -13.36 2.51
CA VAL A 257 7.49 -14.07 1.84
C VAL A 257 8.39 -13.11 1.05
N PRO A 258 9.10 -12.19 1.71
CA PRO A 258 9.94 -11.20 1.03
C PRO A 258 11.20 -11.86 0.43
N THR A 259 11.75 -11.27 -0.61
CA THR A 259 13.14 -11.57 -1.03
C THR A 259 14.11 -10.79 -0.16
N MET A 260 15.23 -11.41 0.22
CA MET A 260 16.33 -10.76 0.94
C MET A 260 17.09 -9.80 0.00
N LYS A 261 16.80 -8.49 0.07
CA LYS A 261 17.44 -7.51 -0.82
C LYS A 261 17.70 -6.14 -0.17
N THR A 262 18.70 -5.42 -0.68
CA THR A 262 18.99 -4.04 -0.31
C THR A 262 17.97 -3.05 -0.89
N HIS A 263 17.95 -1.82 -0.37
CA HIS A 263 17.08 -0.75 -0.86
C HIS A 263 17.72 0.63 -0.68
N LEU A 264 17.69 1.48 -1.72
CA LEU A 264 18.28 2.82 -1.68
C LEU A 264 17.73 3.75 -0.58
N LEU A 265 16.44 3.67 -0.26
CA LEU A 265 15.79 4.65 0.63
C LEU A 265 15.59 4.18 2.06
N THR A 266 15.55 2.86 2.27
CA THR A 266 15.16 2.25 3.55
C THR A 266 16.22 1.25 4.01
N SER A 267 17.42 1.33 3.39
CA SER A 267 18.56 0.41 3.48
C SER A 267 18.30 -1.02 2.95
N ILE A 268 17.13 -1.59 3.27
CA ILE A 268 16.73 -2.97 2.96
C ILE A 268 15.27 -3.07 2.50
N THR A 269 14.94 -4.13 1.78
CA THR A 269 13.56 -4.57 1.50
C THR A 269 13.43 -6.02 1.91
N ILE A 270 12.75 -6.25 3.03
CA ILE A 270 12.56 -7.57 3.65
C ILE A 270 11.12 -7.65 4.22
N GLY A 271 10.88 -8.30 5.34
CA GLY A 271 9.57 -8.66 5.88
C GLY A 271 8.67 -7.46 6.12
N MET A 272 9.12 -6.49 6.92
CA MET A 272 8.31 -5.33 7.26
C MET A 272 7.95 -4.49 6.03
N LYS A 273 8.94 -4.23 5.17
CA LYS A 273 8.73 -3.43 3.94
C LYS A 273 7.90 -4.17 2.88
N ASN A 274 7.90 -5.49 2.88
CA ASN A 274 7.03 -6.28 2.00
C ASN A 274 5.54 -6.08 2.34
N MET A 275 5.21 -5.88 3.63
CA MET A 275 3.84 -5.57 4.05
C MET A 275 3.38 -4.19 3.60
N TYR A 276 4.28 -3.21 3.47
CA TYR A 276 3.96 -1.94 2.79
C TYR A 276 3.53 -2.14 1.33
N GLY A 277 4.00 -3.21 0.68
CA GLY A 277 3.54 -3.61 -0.64
C GLY A 277 2.05 -3.96 -0.73
N THR A 278 1.35 -4.18 0.38
CA THR A 278 -0.07 -4.58 0.39
C THR A 278 -1.05 -3.42 0.16
N PHE A 279 -0.61 -2.16 0.28
CA PHE A 279 -1.49 -1.01 0.04
C PHE A 279 -2.03 -1.04 -1.40
N PRO A 280 -3.34 -0.87 -1.62
CA PRO A 280 -3.96 -1.00 -2.95
C PRO A 280 -3.82 0.27 -3.81
N GLN A 281 -3.09 1.28 -3.34
CA GLN A 281 -2.75 2.47 -4.10
C GLN A 281 -1.69 2.14 -5.13
N ARG A 282 -1.95 2.45 -6.40
CA ARG A 282 -0.94 2.32 -7.46
C ARG A 282 0.25 3.25 -7.24
N ASN A 283 -0.01 4.54 -6.93
CA ASN A 283 1.04 5.49 -6.60
C ASN A 283 1.34 5.44 -5.10
N LYS A 284 2.07 4.40 -4.67
CA LYS A 284 2.49 4.27 -3.26
C LYS A 284 3.49 5.35 -2.85
N ALA A 285 4.18 6.01 -3.79
CA ALA A 285 5.14 7.08 -3.47
C ALA A 285 4.51 8.22 -2.67
N MET A 286 3.18 8.41 -2.77
CA MET A 286 2.46 9.36 -1.93
C MET A 286 2.64 9.14 -0.42
N TYR A 287 2.90 7.90 0.00
CA TYR A 287 3.11 7.57 1.41
C TYR A 287 4.46 8.04 1.95
N HIS A 288 5.44 8.31 1.10
CA HIS A 288 6.70 8.91 1.53
C HIS A 288 6.47 10.30 2.14
N ARG A 289 5.42 11.03 1.72
CA ARG A 289 5.02 12.31 2.33
C ARG A 289 4.61 12.20 3.80
N PHE A 290 4.31 10.99 4.28
CA PHE A 290 3.92 10.72 5.67
C PHE A 290 5.08 10.16 6.52
N GLY A 291 6.29 10.05 5.95
CA GLY A 291 7.42 9.36 6.57
C GLY A 291 7.31 7.85 6.39
N ILE A 292 8.03 7.31 5.40
CA ILE A 292 7.90 5.92 4.96
C ILE A 292 8.09 4.90 6.09
N GLU A 293 9.05 5.17 6.99
CA GLU A 293 9.37 4.33 8.13
C GLU A 293 8.18 4.16 9.09
N GLY A 294 7.43 5.25 9.33
CA GLY A 294 6.22 5.22 10.16
C GLY A 294 5.08 4.44 9.51
N VAL A 295 4.90 4.63 8.21
CA VAL A 295 3.90 3.87 7.43
C VAL A 295 4.21 2.38 7.42
N ILE A 296 5.49 2.00 7.32
CA ILE A 296 5.94 0.60 7.43
C ILE A 296 5.61 0.03 8.83
N CYS A 297 5.83 0.79 9.90
CA CYS A 297 5.46 0.35 11.25
C CYS A 297 3.94 0.20 11.41
N ASP A 298 3.16 1.16 10.92
CA ASP A 298 1.69 1.18 11.01
C ASP A 298 1.07 -0.04 10.33
N VAL A 299 1.53 -0.39 9.11
CA VAL A 299 1.01 -1.54 8.36
C VAL A 299 1.37 -2.87 9.02
N ASN A 300 2.58 -3.01 9.56
CA ASN A 300 2.98 -4.23 10.25
C ASN A 300 2.30 -4.37 11.62
N ARG A 301 1.93 -3.26 12.27
CA ARG A 301 1.08 -3.30 13.47
C ARG A 301 -0.37 -3.68 13.15
N ALA A 302 -0.87 -3.28 11.99
CA ALA A 302 -2.24 -3.57 11.55
C ALA A 302 -2.41 -5.01 11.06
N PHE A 303 -1.47 -5.46 10.23
CA PHE A 303 -1.50 -6.72 9.52
C PHE A 303 -0.20 -7.50 9.81
N THR A 304 0.10 -7.71 11.09
CA THR A 304 1.29 -8.45 11.51
C THR A 304 1.28 -9.85 10.89
N PRO A 305 2.29 -10.23 10.10
CA PRO A 305 2.37 -11.59 9.57
C PRO A 305 2.41 -12.63 10.69
N ASN A 306 1.65 -13.70 10.55
CA ASN A 306 1.68 -14.83 11.49
C ASN A 306 2.95 -15.67 11.32
N LEU A 307 3.49 -15.68 10.09
CA LEU A 307 4.75 -16.30 9.72
C LEU A 307 5.42 -15.40 8.68
N THR A 308 6.71 -15.15 8.85
CA THR A 308 7.56 -14.49 7.86
C THR A 308 8.59 -15.48 7.37
N VAL A 309 8.68 -15.68 6.06
CA VAL A 309 9.64 -16.58 5.40
C VAL A 309 10.46 -15.77 4.40
N ILE A 310 11.64 -15.31 4.80
CA ILE A 310 12.52 -14.52 3.96
C ILE A 310 13.25 -15.46 2.98
N ASP A 311 13.04 -15.20 1.70
CA ASP A 311 13.71 -15.87 0.60
C ASP A 311 15.07 -15.22 0.32
N GLY A 312 16.14 -15.85 0.81
CA GLY A 312 17.53 -15.55 0.45
C GLY A 312 18.15 -16.66 -0.40
N THR A 313 17.34 -17.45 -1.13
CA THR A 313 17.86 -18.48 -2.05
C THR A 313 18.71 -17.81 -3.11
N VAL A 314 18.13 -16.77 -3.73
CA VAL A 314 18.82 -15.71 -4.45
C VAL A 314 18.33 -14.37 -3.91
N GLY A 315 19.23 -13.59 -3.32
CA GLY A 315 18.97 -12.25 -2.82
C GLY A 315 19.47 -11.16 -3.76
N GLY A 316 19.15 -9.90 -3.43
CA GLY A 316 19.51 -8.74 -4.24
C GLY A 316 20.45 -7.77 -3.52
N ASP A 317 21.71 -7.72 -3.93
CA ASP A 317 22.74 -6.84 -3.35
C ASP A 317 22.88 -5.50 -4.13
N ALA A 318 23.60 -4.52 -3.56
CA ALA A 318 23.94 -3.23 -4.15
C ALA A 318 22.76 -2.28 -4.34
N TRP A 319 22.45 -1.87 -5.58
CA TRP A 319 21.56 -0.74 -5.90
C TRP A 319 20.08 -1.16 -6.04
N GLY A 320 19.56 -1.90 -5.05
CA GLY A 320 18.17 -2.32 -5.01
C GLY A 320 17.17 -1.18 -4.79
N PRO A 321 15.92 -1.29 -5.26
CA PRO A 321 15.26 -2.57 -5.54
C PRO A 321 15.20 -2.98 -7.02
N LEU A 322 15.52 -2.10 -7.97
CA LEU A 322 15.37 -2.37 -9.41
C LEU A 322 16.69 -2.71 -10.13
N SER A 323 17.83 -2.40 -9.50
CA SER A 323 19.18 -2.57 -10.06
C SER A 323 20.07 -3.37 -9.10
N CYS A 324 19.54 -4.47 -8.57
CA CYS A 324 20.27 -5.36 -7.67
C CYS A 324 21.31 -6.21 -8.43
N THR A 325 22.34 -6.65 -7.72
CA THR A 325 23.21 -7.76 -8.14
C THR A 325 22.77 -9.05 -7.44
N PRO A 326 22.44 -10.12 -8.16
CA PRO A 326 22.01 -11.38 -7.55
C PRO A 326 23.08 -11.97 -6.63
N VAL A 327 22.66 -12.46 -5.45
CA VAL A 327 23.50 -13.18 -4.49
C VAL A 327 22.85 -14.52 -4.17
N TYR A 328 23.48 -15.61 -4.60
CA TYR A 328 23.01 -16.98 -4.37
C TYR A 328 23.33 -17.44 -2.93
N ALA A 329 22.73 -16.78 -1.94
CA ALA A 329 22.97 -17.05 -0.54
C ALA A 329 22.39 -18.41 -0.08
N GLN A 330 21.54 -19.04 -0.89
CA GLN A 330 20.99 -20.38 -0.61
C GLN A 330 20.35 -20.49 0.77
N THR A 331 19.77 -19.41 1.27
CA THR A 331 19.32 -19.29 2.67
C THR A 331 17.84 -18.96 2.74
N VAL A 332 17.12 -19.60 3.65
CA VAL A 332 15.75 -19.22 4.04
C VAL A 332 15.72 -18.93 5.53
N ILE A 333 15.06 -17.84 5.91
CA ILE A 333 14.80 -17.48 7.31
C ILE A 333 13.30 -17.57 7.54
N ALA A 334 12.86 -18.37 8.51
CA ALA A 334 11.48 -18.42 8.95
C ALA A 334 11.37 -17.88 10.38
N SER A 335 10.32 -17.11 10.67
CA SER A 335 10.08 -16.56 12.00
C SER A 335 8.60 -16.28 12.25
N ASN A 336 8.16 -16.43 13.50
CA ASN A 336 6.85 -15.97 13.96
C ASN A 336 6.82 -14.46 14.32
N ASP A 337 7.96 -13.78 14.17
CA ASP A 337 8.18 -12.37 14.47
C ASP A 337 8.90 -11.73 13.27
N VAL A 338 8.19 -10.86 12.55
CA VAL A 338 8.70 -10.20 11.35
C VAL A 338 9.93 -9.32 11.64
N VAL A 339 9.99 -8.69 12.82
CA VAL A 339 11.11 -7.82 13.19
C VAL A 339 12.36 -8.65 13.46
N ALA A 340 12.20 -9.80 14.14
CA ALA A 340 13.32 -10.72 14.38
C ALA A 340 13.80 -11.41 13.09
N ALA A 341 12.88 -11.79 12.20
CA ALA A 341 13.23 -12.29 10.87
C ALA A 341 14.12 -11.29 10.14
N ASP A 342 13.69 -10.02 10.17
CA ASP A 342 14.37 -8.94 9.50
C ASP A 342 15.73 -8.62 10.14
N ALA A 343 15.84 -8.68 11.46
CA ALA A 343 17.09 -8.50 12.19
C ALA A 343 18.12 -9.60 11.86
N VAL A 344 17.68 -10.85 11.70
CA VAL A 344 18.56 -11.95 11.26
C VAL A 344 18.99 -11.76 9.80
N ALA A 345 18.07 -11.36 8.92
CA ALA A 345 18.43 -11.04 7.53
C ALA A 345 19.45 -9.89 7.45
N CYS A 346 19.28 -8.84 8.26
CA CYS A 346 20.25 -7.76 8.40
C CYS A 346 21.65 -8.26 8.75
N GLN A 347 21.77 -9.15 9.74
CA GLN A 347 23.05 -9.73 10.15
C GLN A 347 23.71 -10.53 9.01
N ILE A 348 22.94 -11.36 8.29
CA ILE A 348 23.43 -12.09 7.11
C ILE A 348 23.90 -11.12 6.02
N MET A 349 23.20 -10.01 5.84
CA MET A 349 23.56 -8.97 4.87
C MET A 349 24.70 -8.06 5.35
N GLY A 350 25.06 -8.05 6.64
CA GLY A 350 26.07 -7.14 7.21
C GLY A 350 25.54 -5.77 7.61
N TYR A 351 24.24 -5.64 7.86
CA TYR A 351 23.62 -4.47 8.47
C TYR A 351 23.45 -4.68 9.96
N ASP A 352 23.66 -3.63 10.75
CA ASP A 352 23.18 -3.61 12.13
C ASP A 352 21.65 -3.40 12.09
N PRO A 353 20.84 -4.31 12.66
CA PRO A 353 19.39 -4.13 12.73
C PRO A 353 18.98 -2.80 13.39
N GLN A 354 19.78 -2.27 14.33
CA GLN A 354 19.50 -1.03 15.05
C GLN A 354 19.72 0.23 14.21
N ASP A 355 20.49 0.14 13.12
CA ASP A 355 20.66 1.23 12.15
C ASP A 355 19.46 1.37 11.21
N ILE A 356 18.56 0.37 11.18
CA ILE A 356 17.39 0.36 10.32
C ILE A 356 16.22 0.99 11.07
N VAL A 357 15.82 2.19 10.62
CA VAL A 357 14.86 3.05 11.34
C VAL A 357 13.55 2.34 11.69
N HIS A 358 12.88 1.69 10.73
CA HIS A 358 11.64 0.95 11.00
C HIS A 358 11.83 -0.27 11.90
N LEU A 359 12.99 -0.97 11.86
CA LEU A 359 13.23 -2.11 12.75
C LEU A 359 13.45 -1.67 14.19
N LYS A 360 14.30 -0.65 14.38
CA LYS A 360 14.53 -0.04 15.70
C LYS A 360 13.22 0.45 16.30
N ARG A 361 12.43 1.20 15.52
CA ARG A 361 11.12 1.70 15.98
C ARG A 361 10.15 0.58 16.31
N ALA A 362 10.05 -0.44 15.45
CA ALA A 362 9.18 -1.59 15.70
C ALA A 362 9.56 -2.36 16.97
N HIS A 363 10.86 -2.44 17.27
CA HIS A 363 11.36 -3.01 18.52
C HIS A 363 10.99 -2.16 19.74
N GLU A 364 11.24 -0.85 19.68
CA GLU A 364 10.88 0.10 20.75
C GLU A 364 9.37 0.13 21.02
N ASP A 365 8.55 0.01 19.97
CA ASP A 365 7.09 -0.07 20.03
C ASP A 365 6.57 -1.45 20.47
N GLY A 366 7.46 -2.42 20.71
CA GLY A 366 7.14 -3.77 21.19
C GLY A 366 6.48 -4.69 20.14
N LEU A 367 6.55 -4.34 18.85
CA LEU A 367 5.98 -5.13 17.75
C LEU A 367 6.77 -6.44 17.52
N GLY A 368 8.07 -6.43 17.77
CA GLY A 368 8.94 -7.59 17.59
C GLY A 368 10.31 -7.39 18.23
N ASP A 369 11.27 -8.26 17.92
CA ASP A 369 12.62 -8.23 18.51
C ASP A 369 13.73 -7.95 17.49
N ALA A 370 14.16 -6.68 17.38
CA ALA A 370 15.32 -6.31 16.57
C ALA A 370 16.67 -6.58 17.27
N GLY A 371 16.66 -7.00 18.54
CA GLY A 371 17.85 -7.38 19.29
C GLY A 371 18.23 -8.87 19.14
N TYR A 372 17.47 -9.64 18.37
CA TYR A 372 17.71 -11.07 18.16
C TYR A 372 19.06 -11.30 17.46
N ALA A 373 20.05 -11.77 18.21
CA ALA A 373 21.37 -12.10 17.68
C ALA A 373 21.37 -13.51 17.08
N TYR A 374 21.95 -13.67 15.89
CA TYR A 374 22.11 -14.96 15.24
C TYR A 374 23.58 -15.21 14.94
N ASP A 375 24.08 -16.38 15.34
CA ASP A 375 25.45 -16.78 15.04
C ASP A 375 25.52 -17.40 13.63
N LEU A 376 26.19 -16.70 12.71
CA LEU A 376 26.36 -17.17 11.34
C LEU A 376 27.15 -18.48 11.25
N SER A 377 27.92 -18.84 12.29
CA SER A 377 28.63 -20.11 12.37
C SER A 377 27.72 -21.32 12.58
N ASP A 378 26.46 -21.11 12.97
CA ASP A 378 25.44 -22.17 13.06
C ASP A 378 24.99 -22.66 11.67
N LEU A 379 25.35 -21.95 10.60
CA LEU A 379 25.05 -22.35 9.23
C LEU A 379 25.95 -23.52 8.81
N PRO A 380 25.43 -24.49 8.04
CA PRO A 380 26.20 -25.67 7.63
C PRO A 380 27.45 -25.34 6.80
N TYR A 381 27.47 -24.17 6.16
CA TYR A 381 28.62 -23.62 5.46
C TYR A 381 28.51 -22.10 5.32
N GLY A 382 29.66 -21.44 5.33
CA GLY A 382 29.76 -19.99 5.08
C GLY A 382 29.62 -19.65 3.60
N HIS A 383 29.18 -18.43 3.32
CA HIS A 383 29.10 -17.85 1.98
C HIS A 383 30.00 -16.60 1.93
N PRO A 384 30.71 -16.31 0.81
CA PRO A 384 31.61 -15.15 0.73
C PRO A 384 30.93 -13.79 0.95
N LYS A 385 29.59 -13.76 0.76
CA LYS A 385 28.74 -12.59 1.00
C LYS A 385 28.16 -12.50 2.42
N ASP A 386 28.45 -13.44 3.33
CA ASP A 386 27.92 -13.36 4.69
C ASP A 386 28.52 -12.15 5.43
N GLY A 387 27.65 -11.29 5.94
CA GLY A 387 28.02 -10.11 6.73
C GLY A 387 28.63 -8.95 5.94
N ASN A 388 28.67 -9.00 4.60
CA ASN A 388 29.37 -8.00 3.78
C ASN A 388 28.66 -7.66 2.46
N TRP A 389 27.32 -7.55 2.48
CA TRP A 389 26.59 -7.06 1.31
C TRP A 389 26.99 -5.62 1.00
N THR A 390 26.98 -5.28 -0.28
CA THR A 390 27.29 -3.95 -0.76
C THR A 390 26.15 -3.02 -0.40
N LYS A 391 26.37 -2.16 0.59
CA LYS A 391 25.40 -1.15 0.98
C LYS A 391 25.35 -0.03 -0.08
N PRO A 392 24.17 0.51 -0.42
CA PRO A 392 24.07 1.74 -1.18
C PRO A 392 24.92 2.85 -0.53
N ASP A 393 25.59 3.66 -1.36
CA ASP A 393 26.32 4.81 -0.85
C ASP A 393 25.35 5.75 -0.09
N PRO A 394 25.63 6.14 1.17
CA PRO A 394 24.77 7.03 1.93
C PRO A 394 24.50 8.37 1.23
N ALA A 395 25.48 8.92 0.49
CA ALA A 395 25.30 10.16 -0.25
C ALA A 395 24.33 10.00 -1.42
N VAL A 396 24.38 8.85 -2.11
CA VAL A 396 23.42 8.53 -3.19
C VAL A 396 22.02 8.33 -2.63
N SER A 397 21.92 7.64 -1.49
CA SER A 397 20.66 7.39 -0.79
C SER A 397 20.00 8.70 -0.36
N ALA A 398 20.75 9.59 0.29
CA ALA A 398 20.29 10.92 0.70
C ALA A 398 19.92 11.82 -0.48
N PHE A 399 20.67 11.76 -1.58
CA PHE A 399 20.34 12.48 -2.81
C PHE A 399 19.02 12.00 -3.41
N TYR A 400 18.83 10.68 -3.51
CA TYR A 400 17.57 10.10 -4.01
C TYR A 400 16.38 10.42 -3.13
N GLU A 401 16.54 10.37 -1.80
CA GLU A 401 15.49 10.74 -0.85
C GLU A 401 15.11 12.22 -1.01
N SER A 402 16.10 13.11 -1.05
CA SER A 402 15.89 14.55 -1.27
C SER A 402 15.19 14.82 -2.61
N LEU A 403 15.58 14.09 -3.66
CA LEU A 403 14.99 14.20 -4.99
C LEU A 403 13.53 13.72 -4.98
N ILE A 404 13.23 12.59 -4.35
CA ILE A 404 11.86 12.07 -4.20
C ILE A 404 11.02 13.02 -3.37
N GLU A 405 11.51 13.53 -2.24
CA GLU A 405 10.78 14.53 -1.44
C GLU A 405 10.48 15.78 -2.28
N TYR A 406 11.48 16.29 -3.01
CA TYR A 406 11.30 17.43 -3.90
C TYR A 406 10.27 17.17 -5.00
N PHE A 407 10.35 16.02 -5.69
CA PHE A 407 9.37 15.63 -6.71
C PHE A 407 7.97 15.40 -6.10
N LEU A 408 7.89 14.88 -4.89
CA LEU A 408 6.64 14.74 -4.15
C LEU A 408 6.12 16.09 -3.63
N LEU A 409 6.93 17.14 -3.56
CA LEU A 409 6.47 18.50 -3.30
C LEU A 409 5.97 19.20 -4.57
N LEU A 410 6.42 18.76 -5.76
CA LEU A 410 5.90 19.24 -7.03
C LEU A 410 4.47 18.72 -7.28
N PRO A 411 3.56 19.56 -7.80
CA PRO A 411 2.19 19.14 -8.10
C PRO A 411 2.16 18.26 -9.35
N GLY A 412 1.90 16.97 -9.16
CA GLY A 412 1.76 15.92 -10.18
C GLY A 412 1.57 14.56 -9.51
#